data_AF-A0A316RWX6-F1
#
_entry.id   AF-A0A316RWX6-F1
#
_cell.length_a   1.000
_cell.length_b   1.000
_cell.length_c   1.000
_cell.angle_alpha   90.00
_cell.angle_beta   90.00
_cell.angle_gamma   90.00
#
_symmetry.space_group_name_H-M   'P 1'
#
loop_
_entity.id
_entity.type
_entity.pdbx_description
1 polymer ?
#
loop_
_entity_poly.entity_id
_entity_poly.type
_entity_poly.pdbx_seq_one_letter_code
_entity_poly.pdbx_strand_id
1 'polypeptide(L)'
;MKIAIAQVPSANGDLALARRRIASCCERAAEAGAGLVVFPSTVVAPAVPVPMPDREGMLVDTAQLVSSLAEGLACPAIVPMPLASADDPVMEAVFLDGESVVPLRLLGTLRQIASDDPDGEEALSLPQLEVGGLTLGVAFTYEDLDEYVDYDYHVDAVLFLTTYGFAIDDAASALGASLSESRFRADADAMGAWVVGVGGVGCCDAEVFPGSSFAVAPWGELACQAPSFEEALVFADIQKGAEGPLAATSPAQVFDPAILAWEAAAEGTRALCRSLGKTTARIVVDGGMPSMLACAVATDALGPTNVLPTVLTWGDGRDDASRELVRNLRLEADELDAAGPDAAGDDELARDLAWARVAARARKDGSAVLSAADKTALALGSAHARDLGCVLPFGDLYRSDVLALSRLRNTVSPVVPAAARASWPLEDIASLAGGSSAEKRLDQLDFVISSFIEWETPLTDIVAACENEELACAVVATVRSSVSALPGRLLAPTLSSKTLDEARGALGLAWRDHVRPKEERVDREAVAAEIAGAFGLGADQAGGDAPEAPQEALDILGMIGAQDVPGDHGGQRHDGGKPGDPGLFWGSPFSEN
;
A
#
# COMPACT_ATOMS: atom_id res chain seq x y z
N MET A 1 -18.14 12.29 23.30
CA MET A 1 -18.59 10.90 23.08
C MET A 1 -17.39 9.97 23.13
N LYS A 2 -17.53 8.79 23.73
CA LYS A 2 -16.50 7.74 23.68
C LYS A 2 -16.70 6.90 22.41
N ILE A 3 -15.72 6.92 21.51
CA ILE A 3 -15.71 6.12 20.28
C ILE A 3 -14.83 4.89 20.49
N ALA A 4 -15.31 3.72 20.05
CA ALA A 4 -14.54 2.49 19.97
C ALA A 4 -14.07 2.27 18.53
N ILE A 5 -12.77 2.04 18.36
CA ILE A 5 -12.15 1.82 17.05
C ILE A 5 -11.82 0.32 16.94
N ALA A 6 -12.53 -0.38 16.05
CA ALA A 6 -12.50 -1.83 15.96
C ALA A 6 -11.49 -2.30 14.90
N GLN A 7 -10.23 -2.46 15.30
CA GLN A 7 -9.18 -3.02 14.45
C GLN A 7 -9.34 -4.55 14.34
N VAL A 8 -10.01 -5.00 13.29
CA VAL A 8 -10.36 -6.40 13.05
C VAL A 8 -9.93 -6.86 11.65
N PRO A 9 -9.74 -8.17 11.42
CA PRO A 9 -9.36 -8.66 10.11
C PRO A 9 -10.53 -8.64 9.14
N SER A 10 -10.21 -8.54 7.86
CA SER A 10 -11.19 -8.69 6.78
C SER A 10 -11.97 -9.99 6.88
N ALA A 11 -13.27 -9.94 6.60
CA ALA A 11 -14.08 -11.13 6.38
C ALA A 11 -13.99 -11.66 4.95
N ASN A 12 -13.36 -10.92 4.01
CA ASN A 12 -13.15 -11.29 2.61
C ASN A 12 -14.41 -11.86 1.92
N GLY A 13 -15.57 -11.26 2.19
CA GLY A 13 -16.86 -11.66 1.63
C GLY A 13 -17.63 -12.73 2.42
N ASP A 14 -17.08 -13.34 3.48
CA ASP A 14 -17.88 -14.17 4.41
C ASP A 14 -18.76 -13.26 5.27
N LEU A 15 -19.95 -12.92 4.75
CA LEU A 15 -20.92 -12.05 5.42
C LEU A 15 -21.38 -12.61 6.78
N ALA A 16 -21.34 -13.93 6.98
CA ALA A 16 -21.67 -14.55 8.25
C ALA A 16 -20.54 -14.36 9.28
N LEU A 17 -19.28 -14.37 8.85
CA LEU A 17 -18.13 -13.98 9.67
C LEU A 17 -18.13 -12.48 9.98
N ALA A 18 -18.39 -11.63 8.98
CA ALA A 18 -18.53 -10.19 9.15
C ALA A 18 -19.58 -9.87 10.22
N ARG A 19 -20.79 -10.43 10.10
CA ARG A 19 -21.86 -10.26 11.09
C ARG A 19 -21.44 -10.63 12.51
N ARG A 20 -20.78 -11.80 12.68
CA ARG A 20 -20.32 -12.27 14.00
C ARG A 20 -19.26 -11.34 14.61
N ARG A 21 -18.30 -10.88 13.81
CA ARG A 21 -17.24 -9.94 14.24
C ARG A 21 -17.82 -8.60 14.65
N ILE A 22 -18.66 -8.00 13.80
CA ILE A 22 -19.29 -6.70 14.05
C ILE A 22 -20.11 -6.75 15.34
N ALA A 23 -21.01 -7.74 15.49
CA ALA A 23 -21.84 -7.89 16.69
C ALA A 23 -20.98 -8.04 17.96
N SER A 24 -19.96 -8.91 17.95
CA SER A 24 -19.10 -9.14 19.13
C SER A 24 -18.25 -7.90 19.51
N CYS A 25 -17.82 -7.10 18.53
CA CYS A 25 -17.16 -5.83 18.80
C CYS A 25 -18.14 -4.80 19.39
N CYS A 26 -19.38 -4.72 18.90
CA CYS A 26 -20.41 -3.84 19.47
C CYS A 26 -20.81 -4.24 20.90
N GLU A 27 -20.89 -5.53 21.22
CA GLU A 27 -21.10 -6.03 22.59
C GLU A 27 -19.98 -5.54 23.53
N ARG A 28 -18.72 -5.78 23.17
CA ARG A 28 -17.54 -5.35 23.95
C ARG A 28 -17.44 -3.83 24.08
N ALA A 29 -17.82 -3.09 23.04
CA ALA A 29 -17.83 -1.63 23.06
C ALA A 29 -18.92 -1.08 23.99
N ALA A 30 -20.12 -1.68 23.98
CA ALA A 30 -21.21 -1.35 24.90
C ALA A 30 -20.82 -1.61 26.37
N GLU A 31 -20.21 -2.76 26.67
CA GLU A 31 -19.67 -3.08 28.00
C GLU A 31 -18.62 -2.05 28.48
N ALA A 32 -17.83 -1.50 27.55
CA ALA A 32 -16.84 -0.45 27.81
C ALA A 32 -17.42 0.99 27.81
N GLY A 33 -18.73 1.15 27.64
CA GLY A 33 -19.43 2.44 27.64
C GLY A 33 -19.19 3.31 26.41
N ALA A 34 -18.89 2.73 25.26
CA ALA A 34 -18.80 3.46 24.00
C ALA A 34 -20.19 3.90 23.50
N GLY A 35 -20.26 5.09 22.89
CA GLY A 35 -21.46 5.59 22.21
C GLY A 35 -21.51 5.29 20.71
N LEU A 36 -20.37 4.89 20.13
CA LEU A 36 -20.22 4.57 18.71
C LEU A 36 -19.07 3.57 18.53
N VAL A 37 -19.21 2.64 17.60
CA VAL A 37 -18.14 1.77 17.08
C VAL A 37 -17.84 2.12 15.63
N VAL A 38 -16.57 2.23 15.27
CA VAL A 38 -16.14 2.46 13.89
C VAL A 38 -15.33 1.26 13.42
N PHE A 39 -15.72 0.69 12.28
CA PHE A 39 -15.07 -0.45 11.65
C PHE A 39 -14.25 -0.02 10.41
N PRO A 40 -13.18 -0.77 10.05
CA PRO A 40 -12.37 -0.48 8.88
C PRO A 40 -13.13 -0.77 7.57
N SER A 41 -12.68 -0.13 6.49
CA SER A 41 -13.10 -0.38 5.11
C SER A 41 -13.24 -1.87 4.76
N THR A 42 -12.27 -2.66 5.22
CA THR A 42 -12.10 -4.09 4.90
C THR A 42 -12.98 -5.05 5.72
N VAL A 43 -13.78 -4.56 6.69
CA VAL A 43 -14.47 -5.43 7.66
C VAL A 43 -15.39 -6.48 7.03
N VAL A 44 -16.00 -6.17 5.89
CA VAL A 44 -16.93 -7.09 5.18
C VAL A 44 -16.26 -7.76 3.97
N ALA A 45 -15.75 -6.97 3.02
CA ALA A 45 -15.18 -7.46 1.77
C ALA A 45 -14.18 -6.44 1.20
N PRO A 46 -13.24 -6.85 0.33
CA PRO A 46 -12.37 -5.93 -0.39
C PRO A 46 -13.16 -5.00 -1.33
N ALA A 47 -12.64 -3.79 -1.51
CA ALA A 47 -13.12 -2.86 -2.53
C ALA A 47 -12.53 -3.27 -3.89
N VAL A 48 -13.19 -4.22 -4.58
CA VAL A 48 -12.76 -4.71 -5.90
C VAL A 48 -13.93 -4.71 -6.90
N PRO A 49 -13.65 -4.57 -8.22
CA PRO A 49 -14.67 -4.63 -9.25
C PRO A 49 -15.43 -5.96 -9.24
N VAL A 50 -16.77 -5.90 -9.33
CA VAL A 50 -17.62 -7.10 -9.26
C VAL A 50 -18.13 -7.46 -10.65
N PRO A 51 -18.01 -8.73 -11.10
CA PRO A 51 -18.53 -9.16 -12.40
C PRO A 51 -20.03 -8.87 -12.53
N MET A 52 -20.45 -8.36 -13.69
CA MET A 52 -21.86 -8.04 -13.98
C MET A 52 -22.88 -9.12 -13.56
N PRO A 53 -22.63 -10.44 -13.75
CA PRO A 53 -23.55 -11.48 -13.31
C PRO A 53 -23.77 -11.57 -11.79
N ASP A 54 -22.78 -11.16 -11.00
CA ASP A 54 -22.76 -11.39 -9.55
C ASP A 54 -23.30 -10.19 -8.74
N ARG A 55 -23.42 -9.01 -9.37
CA ARG A 55 -23.80 -7.75 -8.68
C ARG A 55 -25.17 -7.78 -8.04
N GLU A 56 -26.17 -8.38 -8.70
CA GLU A 56 -27.53 -8.47 -8.14
C GLU A 56 -27.53 -9.34 -6.87
N GLY A 57 -26.82 -10.48 -6.90
CA GLY A 57 -26.66 -11.36 -5.74
C GLY A 57 -25.94 -10.64 -4.60
N MET A 58 -24.80 -10.01 -4.88
CA MET A 58 -24.03 -9.28 -3.85
C MET A 58 -24.84 -8.13 -3.24
N LEU A 59 -25.60 -7.37 -4.04
CA LEU A 59 -26.45 -6.29 -3.54
C LEU A 59 -27.54 -6.83 -2.59
N VAL A 60 -28.18 -7.94 -2.95
CA VAL A 60 -29.21 -8.60 -2.13
C VAL A 60 -28.61 -9.14 -0.82
N ASP A 61 -27.44 -9.77 -0.87
CA ASP A 61 -26.79 -10.37 0.29
C ASP A 61 -26.22 -9.29 1.24
N THR A 62 -25.66 -8.21 0.70
CA THR A 62 -25.23 -7.04 1.50
C THR A 62 -26.42 -6.33 2.15
N ALA A 63 -27.55 -6.17 1.44
CA ALA A 63 -28.77 -5.62 2.04
C ALA A 63 -29.32 -6.50 3.17
N GLN A 64 -29.27 -7.83 3.02
CA GLN A 64 -29.60 -8.76 4.09
C GLN A 64 -28.65 -8.66 5.28
N LEU A 65 -27.33 -8.55 5.06
CA LEU A 65 -26.34 -8.34 6.12
C LEU A 65 -26.68 -7.08 6.92
N VAL A 66 -26.84 -5.94 6.25
CA VAL A 66 -27.16 -4.64 6.84
C VAL A 66 -28.46 -4.70 7.65
N SER A 67 -29.55 -5.23 7.07
CA SER A 67 -30.82 -5.42 7.80
C SER A 67 -30.65 -6.31 9.03
N SER A 68 -29.82 -7.33 8.96
CA SER A 68 -29.61 -8.29 10.05
C SER A 68 -28.67 -7.79 11.17
N LEU A 69 -27.89 -6.74 10.88
CA LEU A 69 -27.12 -5.99 11.86
C LEU A 69 -28.05 -4.99 12.57
N ALA A 70 -28.83 -4.21 11.81
CA ALA A 70 -29.74 -3.20 12.35
C ALA A 70 -30.66 -3.74 13.46
N GLU A 71 -31.17 -4.97 13.35
CA GLU A 71 -32.06 -5.58 14.36
C GLU A 71 -31.39 -6.00 15.69
N GLY A 72 -30.06 -5.89 15.84
CA GLY A 72 -29.38 -6.55 16.96
C GLY A 72 -28.01 -6.03 17.41
N LEU A 73 -27.61 -4.80 17.05
CA LEU A 73 -26.36 -4.21 17.56
C LEU A 73 -26.51 -3.67 18.99
N ALA A 74 -25.56 -4.02 19.86
CA ALA A 74 -25.52 -3.56 21.26
C ALA A 74 -24.99 -2.12 21.44
N CYS A 75 -24.38 -1.55 20.40
CA CYS A 75 -23.82 -0.20 20.35
C CYS A 75 -23.95 0.32 18.90
N PRO A 76 -24.32 1.60 18.67
CA PRO A 76 -24.34 2.18 17.33
C PRO A 76 -23.00 1.99 16.60
N ALA A 77 -23.05 1.80 15.29
CA ALA A 77 -21.87 1.49 14.49
C ALA A 77 -21.85 2.24 13.15
N ILE A 78 -20.64 2.58 12.69
CA ILE A 78 -20.36 2.89 11.28
C ILE A 78 -19.64 1.69 10.69
N VAL A 79 -20.27 1.07 9.68
CA VAL A 79 -19.76 -0.12 9.00
C VAL A 79 -19.58 0.20 7.51
N PRO A 80 -18.33 0.27 7.02
CA PRO A 80 -18.05 0.38 5.60
C PRO A 80 -18.52 -0.83 4.80
N MET A 81 -19.02 -0.58 3.59
CA MET A 81 -19.45 -1.58 2.61
C MET A 81 -18.96 -1.18 1.23
N PRO A 82 -18.31 -2.06 0.45
CA PRO A 82 -18.06 -1.81 -0.95
C PRO A 82 -19.37 -1.91 -1.76
N LEU A 83 -19.66 -0.91 -2.60
CA LEU A 83 -20.79 -0.94 -3.52
C LEU A 83 -20.38 -1.57 -4.86
N ALA A 84 -21.30 -2.35 -5.44
CA ALA A 84 -21.09 -3.06 -6.69
C ALA A 84 -20.96 -2.10 -7.89
N SER A 85 -19.73 -1.90 -8.38
CA SER A 85 -19.44 -1.04 -9.54
C SER A 85 -18.89 -1.82 -10.74
N ALA A 86 -18.78 -1.15 -11.89
CA ALA A 86 -18.22 -1.71 -13.12
C ALA A 86 -16.72 -1.51 -13.26
N ASP A 87 -16.32 -0.27 -13.04
CA ASP A 87 -14.98 0.21 -13.25
C ASP A 87 -14.35 0.30 -11.85
N ASP A 88 -14.58 1.38 -11.11
CA ASP A 88 -14.02 1.55 -9.76
C ASP A 88 -15.04 1.25 -8.64
N PRO A 89 -14.69 0.38 -7.66
CA PRO A 89 -15.53 0.07 -6.51
C PRO A 89 -15.56 1.25 -5.55
N VAL A 90 -16.76 1.71 -5.19
CA VAL A 90 -16.91 2.87 -4.29
C VAL A 90 -17.36 2.41 -2.91
N MET A 91 -16.72 2.93 -1.87
CA MET A 91 -17.14 2.66 -0.50
C MET A 91 -18.42 3.42 -0.12
N GLU A 92 -19.19 2.83 0.78
CA GLU A 92 -20.31 3.46 1.47
C GLU A 92 -20.15 3.24 2.97
N ALA A 93 -20.28 4.32 3.74
CA ALA A 93 -20.29 4.24 5.19
C ALA A 93 -21.74 4.07 5.65
N VAL A 94 -22.09 2.89 6.18
CA VAL A 94 -23.45 2.63 6.68
C VAL A 94 -23.49 2.85 8.19
N PHE A 95 -24.22 3.86 8.63
CA PHE A 95 -24.53 4.07 10.04
C PHE A 95 -25.73 3.21 10.46
N LEU A 96 -25.60 2.58 11.63
CA LEU A 96 -26.56 1.65 12.24
C LEU A 96 -26.70 1.99 13.73
N ASP A 97 -27.90 2.36 14.20
CA ASP A 97 -28.15 2.70 15.61
C ASP A 97 -29.12 1.76 16.34
N GLY A 98 -29.64 0.74 15.65
CA GLY A 98 -30.63 -0.21 16.17
C GLY A 98 -32.07 0.09 15.74
N GLU A 99 -32.35 1.30 15.25
CA GLU A 99 -33.67 1.73 14.74
C GLU A 99 -33.61 2.18 13.27
N SER A 100 -32.45 2.65 12.82
CA SER A 100 -32.20 3.21 11.50
C SER A 100 -31.01 2.56 10.78
N VAL A 101 -31.04 2.67 9.45
CA VAL A 101 -29.95 2.32 8.54
C VAL A 101 -29.74 3.53 7.64
N VAL A 102 -28.57 4.16 7.74
CA VAL A 102 -28.27 5.41 7.01
C VAL A 102 -26.99 5.23 6.19
N PRO A 103 -27.09 5.04 4.85
CA PRO A 103 -25.94 5.12 3.95
C PRO A 103 -25.54 6.60 3.79
N LEU A 104 -24.36 6.96 4.30
CA LEU A 104 -23.98 8.36 4.48
C LEU A 104 -23.64 9.07 3.16
N ARG A 105 -22.94 8.40 2.24
CA ARG A 105 -22.53 8.99 0.96
C ARG A 105 -23.74 9.13 0.04
N LEU A 106 -24.59 8.11 -0.07
CA LEU A 106 -25.87 8.20 -0.78
C LEU A 106 -26.79 9.30 -0.20
N LEU A 107 -26.80 9.50 1.13
CA LEU A 107 -27.56 10.59 1.75
C LEU A 107 -27.02 11.97 1.35
N GLY A 108 -25.69 12.13 1.26
CA GLY A 108 -25.05 13.34 0.72
C GLY A 108 -25.52 13.64 -0.70
N THR A 109 -25.33 12.69 -1.62
CA THR A 109 -25.76 12.82 -3.03
C THR A 109 -27.25 13.14 -3.17
N LEU A 110 -28.13 12.50 -2.37
CA LEU A 110 -29.57 12.78 -2.40
C LEU A 110 -29.93 14.17 -1.86
N ARG A 111 -29.15 14.73 -0.93
CA ARG A 111 -29.33 16.12 -0.46
C ARG A 111 -28.93 17.11 -1.53
N GLN A 112 -27.79 16.89 -2.20
CA GLN A 112 -27.29 17.73 -3.30
C GLN A 112 -28.27 17.76 -4.48
N ILE A 113 -28.85 16.62 -4.86
CA ILE A 113 -29.91 16.54 -5.90
C ILE A 113 -31.21 17.27 -5.47
N ALA A 114 -31.46 17.40 -4.16
CA ALA A 114 -32.68 18.03 -3.62
C ALA A 114 -32.53 19.54 -3.37
N SER A 115 -31.31 20.07 -3.31
CA SER A 115 -31.05 21.50 -3.42
C SER A 115 -31.15 21.92 -4.89
N ASP A 116 -32.19 22.67 -5.24
CA ASP A 116 -32.31 23.42 -6.51
C ASP A 116 -31.27 24.58 -6.56
N ASP A 117 -30.00 24.30 -6.31
CA ASP A 117 -28.90 25.27 -6.36
C ASP A 117 -28.07 25.06 -7.63
N PRO A 118 -28.28 25.87 -8.68
CA PRO A 118 -27.55 25.75 -9.94
C PRO A 118 -26.13 26.34 -9.89
N ASP A 119 -25.79 27.06 -8.82
CA ASP A 119 -24.47 27.68 -8.60
C ASP A 119 -23.68 26.95 -7.48
N GLY A 120 -24.24 25.86 -6.91
CA GLY A 120 -23.54 25.03 -5.94
C GLY A 120 -22.49 24.16 -6.62
N GLU A 121 -21.22 24.39 -6.28
CA GLU A 121 -20.03 23.69 -6.80
C GLU A 121 -20.24 22.17 -6.92
N GLU A 122 -19.77 21.57 -8.02
CA GLU A 122 -20.00 20.15 -8.35
C GLU A 122 -19.30 19.14 -7.41
N ALA A 123 -18.66 19.61 -6.33
CA ALA A 123 -18.09 18.79 -5.28
C ALA A 123 -19.15 17.85 -4.67
N LEU A 124 -18.86 16.56 -4.61
CA LEU A 124 -19.70 15.57 -3.92
C LEU A 124 -19.62 15.85 -2.42
N SER A 125 -20.66 16.44 -1.82
CA SER A 125 -20.63 16.82 -0.40
C SER A 125 -20.19 15.64 0.48
N LEU A 126 -19.04 15.77 1.14
CA LEU A 126 -18.42 14.64 1.84
C LEU A 126 -19.34 14.09 2.95
N PRO A 127 -19.33 12.76 3.22
CA PRO A 127 -20.32 12.13 4.10
C PRO A 127 -20.24 12.65 5.54
N GLN A 128 -21.31 13.28 6.02
CA GLN A 128 -21.40 13.83 7.37
C GLN A 128 -22.60 13.28 8.17
N LEU A 129 -22.40 13.11 9.48
CA LEU A 129 -23.39 12.58 10.40
C LEU A 129 -23.31 13.23 11.79
N GLU A 130 -24.44 13.60 12.38
CA GLU A 130 -24.51 13.99 13.79
C GLU A 130 -24.76 12.77 14.69
N VAL A 131 -23.84 12.45 15.62
CA VAL A 131 -24.01 11.38 16.62
C VAL A 131 -23.54 11.86 17.99
N GLY A 132 -24.39 11.68 19.02
CA GLY A 132 -23.99 11.95 20.41
C GLY A 132 -23.60 13.40 20.71
N GLY A 133 -24.08 14.35 19.89
CA GLY A 133 -23.73 15.77 19.98
C GLY A 133 -22.40 16.16 19.30
N LEU A 134 -21.81 15.24 18.52
CA LEU A 134 -20.67 15.51 17.64
C LEU A 134 -21.12 15.47 16.17
N THR A 135 -20.57 16.35 15.35
CA THR A 135 -20.61 16.26 13.88
C THR A 135 -19.40 15.45 13.42
N LEU A 136 -19.62 14.35 12.72
CA LEU A 136 -18.58 13.44 12.24
C LEU A 136 -18.51 13.48 10.72
N GLY A 137 -17.33 13.71 10.17
CA GLY A 137 -17.01 13.47 8.76
C GLY A 137 -16.49 12.05 8.53
N VAL A 138 -16.51 11.57 7.28
CA VAL A 138 -15.97 10.27 6.88
C VAL A 138 -15.17 10.41 5.60
N ALA A 139 -13.89 10.03 5.65
CA ALA A 139 -12.96 10.00 4.53
C ALA A 139 -12.51 8.55 4.28
N PHE A 140 -12.37 8.15 3.03
CA PHE A 140 -11.83 6.86 2.58
C PHE A 140 -10.46 6.99 1.89
N THR A 141 -10.20 8.13 1.24
CA THR A 141 -8.95 8.44 0.52
C THR A 141 -8.22 9.66 1.10
N TYR A 142 -7.06 10.02 0.54
CA TYR A 142 -6.35 11.23 0.94
C TYR A 142 -6.97 12.50 0.35
N GLU A 143 -7.52 12.40 -0.86
CA GLU A 143 -8.29 13.46 -1.50
C GLU A 143 -9.52 13.85 -0.66
N ASP A 144 -10.23 12.86 -0.09
CA ASP A 144 -11.32 13.13 0.87
C ASP A 144 -10.83 13.92 2.11
N LEU A 145 -9.57 13.73 2.56
CA LEU A 145 -9.00 14.48 3.69
C LEU A 145 -8.56 15.89 3.28
N ASP A 146 -8.00 16.04 2.07
CA ASP A 146 -7.64 17.34 1.51
C ASP A 146 -8.90 18.20 1.30
N GLU A 147 -9.99 17.63 0.76
CA GLU A 147 -11.29 18.30 0.68
C GLU A 147 -11.85 18.71 2.07
N TYR A 148 -11.65 17.91 3.12
CA TYR A 148 -12.04 18.31 4.49
C TYR A 148 -11.26 19.53 5.01
N VAL A 149 -10.02 19.74 4.54
CA VAL A 149 -9.18 20.90 4.87
C VAL A 149 -9.55 22.11 4.01
N ASP A 150 -9.59 21.94 2.69
CA ASP A 150 -9.69 23.02 1.72
C ASP A 150 -11.06 23.74 1.75
N TYR A 151 -12.14 23.00 2.04
CA TYR A 151 -13.52 23.52 2.07
C TYR A 151 -14.04 23.90 3.48
N ASP A 152 -13.17 23.96 4.51
CA ASP A 152 -13.49 24.36 5.91
C ASP A 152 -14.77 23.70 6.48
N TYR A 153 -14.92 22.40 6.23
CA TYR A 153 -16.07 21.63 6.68
C TYR A 153 -16.17 21.62 8.22
N HIS A 154 -17.27 22.14 8.77
CA HIS A 154 -17.47 22.27 10.21
C HIS A 154 -17.77 20.93 10.94
N VAL A 155 -16.76 20.07 11.07
CA VAL A 155 -16.81 18.77 11.76
C VAL A 155 -16.08 18.79 13.10
N ASP A 156 -16.54 17.99 14.08
CA ASP A 156 -15.83 17.80 15.35
C ASP A 156 -14.74 16.71 15.24
N ALA A 157 -14.91 15.77 14.31
CA ALA A 157 -13.95 14.72 14.00
C ALA A 157 -14.14 14.19 12.57
N VAL A 158 -13.05 13.80 11.91
CA VAL A 158 -13.06 13.02 10.66
C VAL A 158 -12.63 11.58 10.96
N LEU A 159 -13.44 10.63 10.48
CA LEU A 159 -13.15 9.20 10.51
C LEU A 159 -12.46 8.83 9.19
N PHE A 160 -11.14 8.60 9.24
CA PHE A 160 -10.37 8.16 8.07
C PHE A 160 -10.34 6.63 8.01
N LEU A 161 -11.10 6.07 7.07
CA LEU A 161 -11.38 4.65 6.92
C LEU A 161 -10.59 4.07 5.74
N THR A 162 -9.25 4.13 5.80
CA THR A 162 -8.35 3.82 4.66
C THR A 162 -8.79 2.60 3.86
N THR A 163 -9.00 2.77 2.56
CA THR A 163 -9.20 1.65 1.61
C THR A 163 -7.89 1.02 1.17
N TYR A 164 -6.77 1.73 1.38
CA TYR A 164 -5.43 1.41 0.90
C TYR A 164 -4.60 0.73 2.01
N GLY A 165 -3.99 -0.40 1.66
CA GLY A 165 -3.05 -1.15 2.49
C GLY A 165 -1.69 -0.48 2.66
N PHE A 166 -0.77 -1.14 3.37
CA PHE A 166 0.59 -0.64 3.59
C PHE A 166 1.42 -0.62 2.30
N ALA A 167 2.08 0.50 2.05
CA ALA A 167 3.06 0.70 1.01
C ALA A 167 4.38 1.22 1.61
N ILE A 168 5.52 0.70 1.13
CA ILE A 168 6.84 1.07 1.67
C ILE A 168 7.27 2.49 1.24
N ASP A 169 6.74 2.97 0.12
CA ASP A 169 7.00 4.30 -0.46
C ASP A 169 6.03 5.39 0.04
N ASP A 170 4.97 5.03 0.76
CA ASP A 170 4.10 5.97 1.48
C ASP A 170 4.04 5.64 2.98
N ALA A 171 4.64 6.51 3.79
CA ALA A 171 4.59 6.38 5.24
C ALA A 171 3.16 6.50 5.81
N ALA A 172 2.26 7.29 5.21
CA ALA A 172 0.92 7.52 5.74
C ALA A 172 0.04 6.25 5.71
N SER A 173 0.30 5.33 4.76
CA SER A 173 -0.30 3.99 4.69
C SER A 173 -0.18 3.15 5.97
N ALA A 174 0.85 3.41 6.80
CA ALA A 174 1.08 2.72 8.07
C ALA A 174 0.25 3.27 9.25
N LEU A 175 -0.62 4.27 9.00
CA LEU A 175 -1.51 4.91 9.98
C LEU A 175 -0.78 5.33 11.27
N GLY A 176 -1.18 4.78 12.41
CA GLY A 176 -0.66 5.15 13.72
C GLY A 176 0.85 4.90 13.87
N ALA A 177 1.37 3.88 13.18
CA ALA A 177 2.76 3.46 13.32
C ALA A 177 3.75 4.55 12.86
N SER A 178 3.35 5.36 11.88
CA SER A 178 4.14 6.40 11.22
C SER A 178 3.72 7.83 11.59
N LEU A 179 2.96 8.04 12.67
CA LEU A 179 2.36 9.35 13.01
C LEU A 179 3.31 10.55 13.08
N SER A 180 4.61 10.33 13.27
CA SER A 180 5.65 11.38 13.25
C SER A 180 6.14 11.76 11.85
N GLU A 181 5.88 10.92 10.85
CA GLU A 181 6.33 11.01 9.47
C GLU A 181 5.15 11.12 8.47
N SER A 182 3.91 10.89 8.94
CA SER A 182 2.66 10.98 8.17
C SER A 182 1.98 12.36 8.23
N ARG A 183 1.05 12.62 7.31
CA ARG A 183 0.20 13.82 7.24
C ARG A 183 -0.76 14.06 8.43
N PHE A 184 -1.26 13.01 9.08
CA PHE A 184 -2.45 13.08 9.97
C PHE A 184 -2.39 14.07 11.15
N ARG A 185 -1.20 14.48 11.60
CA ARG A 185 -1.08 15.53 12.63
C ARG A 185 -1.25 16.94 12.08
N ALA A 186 -0.76 17.19 10.87
CA ALA A 186 -0.97 18.45 10.17
C ALA A 186 -2.43 18.56 9.72
N ASP A 187 -3.02 17.46 9.22
CA ASP A 187 -4.44 17.39 8.86
C ASP A 187 -5.36 17.77 10.03
N ALA A 188 -5.09 17.22 11.23
CA ALA A 188 -5.89 17.52 12.44
C ALA A 188 -5.79 18.99 12.90
N ASP A 189 -4.60 19.59 12.77
CA ASP A 189 -4.36 21.00 13.10
C ASP A 189 -5.03 21.93 12.07
N ALA A 190 -4.89 21.61 10.77
CA ALA A 190 -5.49 22.36 9.67
C ALA A 190 -7.02 22.36 9.68
N MET A 191 -7.66 21.20 9.92
CA MET A 191 -9.12 21.10 10.07
C MET A 191 -9.65 21.67 11.39
N GLY A 192 -8.78 21.89 12.40
CA GLY A 192 -9.21 22.14 13.78
C GLY A 192 -10.04 20.99 14.39
N ALA A 193 -9.96 19.79 13.81
CA ALA A 193 -10.83 18.65 14.10
C ALA A 193 -10.03 17.40 14.51
N TRP A 194 -10.68 16.45 15.20
CA TRP A 194 -10.04 15.18 15.54
C TRP A 194 -9.88 14.29 14.30
N VAL A 195 -8.71 13.69 14.10
CA VAL A 195 -8.50 12.68 13.04
C VAL A 195 -8.46 11.29 13.67
N VAL A 196 -9.36 10.41 13.23
CA VAL A 196 -9.50 9.04 13.70
C VAL A 196 -9.19 8.06 12.56
N GLY A 197 -7.96 7.58 12.49
CA GLY A 197 -7.53 6.59 11.49
C GLY A 197 -7.95 5.17 11.88
N VAL A 198 -8.66 4.48 10.99
CA VAL A 198 -9.23 3.14 11.23
C VAL A 198 -8.72 2.14 10.19
N GLY A 199 -7.74 1.34 10.57
CA GLY A 199 -7.13 0.30 9.73
C GLY A 199 -7.69 -1.10 10.03
N GLY A 200 -7.84 -1.91 8.98
CA GLY A 200 -8.00 -3.35 9.13
C GLY A 200 -6.70 -4.01 9.59
N VAL A 201 -6.72 -5.31 9.88
CA VAL A 201 -5.48 -6.05 10.20
C VAL A 201 -5.36 -7.35 9.40
N GLY A 202 -4.17 -7.63 8.88
CA GLY A 202 -3.94 -8.74 7.95
C GLY A 202 -4.40 -8.40 6.54
N CYS A 203 -4.70 -9.40 5.72
CA CYS A 203 -4.94 -9.18 4.29
C CYS A 203 -6.41 -9.03 3.87
N CYS A 204 -6.63 -8.12 2.92
CA CYS A 204 -7.85 -7.99 2.14
C CYS A 204 -7.46 -8.15 0.66
N ASP A 205 -7.96 -9.19 -0.02
CA ASP A 205 -7.39 -9.66 -1.30
C ASP A 205 -5.85 -9.83 -1.24
N ALA A 206 -5.08 -9.04 -1.99
CA ALA A 206 -3.61 -9.07 -2.01
C ALA A 206 -2.95 -7.97 -1.14
N GLU A 207 -3.72 -6.97 -0.71
CA GLU A 207 -3.24 -5.88 0.14
C GLU A 207 -3.04 -6.33 1.58
N VAL A 208 -2.09 -5.70 2.26
CA VAL A 208 -1.74 -6.01 3.65
C VAL A 208 -1.98 -4.79 4.53
N PHE A 209 -2.91 -4.92 5.48
CA PHE A 209 -3.24 -3.86 6.42
C PHE A 209 -2.51 -4.09 7.75
N PRO A 210 -1.65 -3.17 8.20
CA PRO A 210 -0.89 -3.31 9.45
C PRO A 210 -1.75 -3.00 10.68
N GLY A 211 -2.97 -2.47 10.52
CA GLY A 211 -3.75 -1.96 11.63
C GLY A 211 -3.20 -0.61 12.08
N SER A 212 -2.63 -0.54 13.28
CA SER A 212 -2.19 0.71 13.90
C SER A 212 -3.23 1.84 13.89
N SER A 213 -4.51 1.50 14.06
CA SER A 213 -5.62 2.46 14.18
C SER A 213 -5.37 3.46 15.33
N PHE A 214 -5.76 4.72 15.17
CA PHE A 214 -5.40 5.79 16.11
C PHE A 214 -6.49 6.87 16.24
N ALA A 215 -6.32 7.76 17.24
CA ALA A 215 -7.04 9.03 17.31
C ALA A 215 -6.10 10.16 17.74
N VAL A 216 -5.99 11.20 16.92
CA VAL A 216 -5.22 12.42 17.17
C VAL A 216 -6.18 13.59 17.41
N ALA A 217 -5.92 14.37 18.45
CA ALA A 217 -6.65 15.60 18.76
C ALA A 217 -6.21 16.76 17.83
N PRO A 218 -7.04 17.81 17.65
CA PRO A 218 -6.72 18.95 16.79
C PRO A 218 -5.31 19.54 17.02
N TRP A 219 -4.91 19.65 18.29
CA TRP A 219 -3.59 20.18 18.69
C TRP A 219 -2.44 19.14 18.59
N GLY A 220 -2.59 18.09 17.79
CA GLY A 220 -1.55 17.10 17.46
C GLY A 220 -1.24 16.02 18.50
N GLU A 221 -1.92 16.01 19.67
CA GLU A 221 -1.70 14.97 20.70
C GLU A 221 -2.41 13.65 20.37
N LEU A 222 -1.71 12.54 20.59
CA LEU A 222 -2.21 11.18 20.36
C LEU A 222 -2.99 10.66 21.58
N ALA A 223 -4.31 10.49 21.43
CA ALA A 223 -5.17 9.97 22.48
C ALA A 223 -5.04 8.45 22.64
N CYS A 224 -5.20 7.70 21.53
CA CYS A 224 -5.05 6.24 21.51
C CYS A 224 -4.37 5.75 20.23
N GLN A 225 -3.67 4.63 20.34
CA GLN A 225 -3.10 3.88 19.22
C GLN A 225 -3.26 2.38 19.47
N ALA A 226 -3.65 1.62 18.44
CA ALA A 226 -3.69 0.17 18.42
C ALA A 226 -2.32 -0.42 18.02
N PRO A 227 -1.98 -1.65 18.46
CA PRO A 227 -0.77 -2.36 17.99
C PRO A 227 -0.78 -2.59 16.47
N SER A 228 0.39 -2.73 15.88
CA SER A 228 0.53 -3.22 14.50
C SER A 228 0.35 -4.75 14.44
N PHE A 229 -0.24 -5.27 13.37
CA PHE A 229 -0.46 -6.70 13.06
C PHE A 229 -1.22 -7.53 14.12
N GLU A 230 -1.92 -6.88 15.06
CA GLU A 230 -2.75 -7.54 16.08
C GLU A 230 -4.23 -7.08 16.03
N GLU A 231 -5.19 -7.95 16.39
CA GLU A 231 -6.59 -7.56 16.56
C GLU A 231 -6.77 -6.71 17.83
N ALA A 232 -7.44 -5.56 17.74
CA ALA A 232 -7.61 -4.63 18.85
C ALA A 232 -8.98 -3.94 18.86
N LEU A 233 -9.38 -3.49 20.05
CA LEU A 233 -10.51 -2.57 20.25
C LEU A 233 -10.01 -1.45 21.16
N VAL A 234 -9.64 -0.32 20.56
CA VAL A 234 -9.13 0.86 21.28
C VAL A 234 -10.23 1.93 21.40
N PHE A 235 -10.04 2.90 22.28
CA PHE A 235 -11.08 3.88 22.61
C PHE A 235 -10.53 5.30 22.66
N ALA A 236 -11.28 6.25 22.10
CA ALA A 236 -11.00 7.68 22.16
C ALA A 236 -12.20 8.43 22.77
N ASP A 237 -11.94 9.33 23.72
CA ASP A 237 -12.96 10.19 24.33
C ASP A 237 -12.96 11.56 23.63
N ILE A 238 -13.70 11.67 22.53
CA ILE A 238 -13.79 12.89 21.71
C ILE A 238 -14.77 13.89 22.34
N GLN A 239 -14.39 15.16 22.42
CA GLN A 239 -15.23 16.23 22.99
C GLN A 239 -15.27 17.44 22.04
N LYS A 240 -16.48 17.94 21.76
CA LYS A 240 -16.72 19.14 20.95
C LYS A 240 -16.13 20.37 21.63
N GLY A 241 -15.34 21.14 20.88
CA GLY A 241 -14.64 22.33 21.41
C GLY A 241 -13.67 22.02 22.54
N ALA A 242 -13.03 20.83 22.52
CA ALA A 242 -11.96 20.52 23.44
C ALA A 242 -10.70 21.34 23.14
N GLU A 243 -9.94 21.68 24.19
CA GLU A 243 -8.62 22.30 24.09
C GLU A 243 -7.60 21.43 24.85
N GLY A 244 -6.34 21.47 24.42
CA GLY A 244 -5.26 20.70 25.02
C GLY A 244 -4.75 21.22 26.37
N PRO A 245 -3.98 20.40 27.12
CA PRO A 245 -3.55 19.05 26.77
C PRO A 245 -4.56 17.96 27.16
N LEU A 246 -4.45 16.79 26.54
CA LEU A 246 -5.21 15.60 26.90
C LEU A 246 -4.89 15.13 28.34
N ALA A 247 -5.92 14.66 29.05
CA ALA A 247 -5.76 14.11 30.40
C ALA A 247 -4.91 12.83 30.45
N ALA A 248 -4.82 12.11 29.32
CA ALA A 248 -3.94 10.98 29.09
C ALA A 248 -3.57 10.93 27.60
N THR A 249 -2.30 10.70 27.31
CA THR A 249 -1.78 10.50 25.94
C THR A 249 -1.19 9.10 25.80
N SER A 250 -1.24 8.55 24.59
CA SER A 250 -0.56 7.31 24.26
C SER A 250 0.84 7.61 23.70
N PRO A 251 1.89 6.88 24.08
CA PRO A 251 3.18 6.99 23.42
C PRO A 251 3.04 6.46 21.99
N ALA A 252 3.52 7.21 21.01
CA ALA A 252 3.58 6.73 19.63
C ALA A 252 4.53 5.52 19.54
N GLN A 253 4.17 4.56 18.70
CA GLN A 253 5.09 3.48 18.30
C GLN A 253 6.33 4.07 17.60
N VAL A 254 7.45 3.35 17.66
CA VAL A 254 8.64 3.68 16.87
C VAL A 254 8.45 3.10 15.48
N PHE A 255 8.40 3.96 14.47
CA PHE A 255 8.34 3.56 13.07
C PHE A 255 9.67 3.00 12.59
N ASP A 256 9.62 1.88 11.88
CA ASP A 256 10.71 1.37 11.04
C ASP A 256 10.05 0.72 9.81
N PRO A 257 10.11 1.37 8.62
CA PRO A 257 9.49 0.86 7.41
C PRO A 257 9.91 -0.57 7.06
N ALA A 258 11.16 -0.93 7.38
CA ALA A 258 11.70 -2.26 7.08
C ALA A 258 11.20 -3.33 8.07
N ILE A 259 10.86 -2.97 9.32
CA ILE A 259 10.15 -3.90 10.22
C ILE A 259 8.75 -4.17 9.67
N LEU A 260 7.98 -3.12 9.36
CA LEU A 260 6.62 -3.28 8.83
C LEU A 260 6.60 -4.02 7.50
N ALA A 261 7.51 -3.72 6.57
CA ALA A 261 7.57 -4.41 5.28
C ALA A 261 7.94 -5.90 5.41
N TRP A 262 8.76 -6.31 6.38
CA TRP A 262 9.00 -7.73 6.64
C TRP A 262 7.75 -8.44 7.18
N GLU A 263 7.07 -7.83 8.13
CA GLU A 263 5.84 -8.38 8.73
C GLU A 263 4.70 -8.44 7.72
N ALA A 264 4.56 -7.39 6.89
CA ALA A 264 3.59 -7.33 5.80
C ALA A 264 3.89 -8.38 4.70
N ALA A 265 5.15 -8.54 4.28
CA ALA A 265 5.53 -9.60 3.34
C ALA A 265 5.24 -11.00 3.90
N ALA A 266 5.43 -11.24 5.21
CA ALA A 266 5.12 -12.51 5.85
C ALA A 266 3.60 -12.77 5.97
N GLU A 267 2.81 -11.76 6.36
CA GLU A 267 1.34 -11.88 6.43
C GLU A 267 0.72 -12.04 5.04
N GLY A 268 1.14 -11.26 4.05
CA GLY A 268 0.73 -11.39 2.66
C GLY A 268 1.08 -12.76 2.06
N THR A 269 2.30 -13.25 2.29
CA THR A 269 2.70 -14.61 1.86
C THR A 269 1.81 -15.69 2.48
N ARG A 270 1.50 -15.55 3.77
CA ARG A 270 0.59 -16.45 4.52
C ARG A 270 -0.84 -16.38 3.98
N ALA A 271 -1.35 -15.19 3.70
CA ALA A 271 -2.69 -14.97 3.16
C ALA A 271 -2.83 -15.55 1.74
N LEU A 272 -1.91 -15.22 0.83
CA LEU A 272 -1.91 -15.74 -0.55
C LEU A 272 -1.84 -17.27 -0.60
N CYS A 273 -1.00 -17.90 0.23
CA CYS A 273 -0.99 -19.36 0.37
C CYS A 273 -2.36 -19.89 0.82
N ARG A 274 -2.99 -19.29 1.84
CA ARG A 274 -4.32 -19.68 2.32
C ARG A 274 -5.40 -19.51 1.25
N SER A 275 -5.40 -18.42 0.50
CA SER A 275 -6.34 -18.14 -0.60
C SER A 275 -6.24 -19.18 -1.73
N LEU A 276 -5.05 -19.71 -1.98
CA LEU A 276 -4.82 -20.85 -2.89
C LEU A 276 -5.21 -22.22 -2.29
N GLY A 277 -5.73 -22.26 -1.06
CA GLY A 277 -6.02 -23.49 -0.32
C GLY A 277 -4.76 -24.25 0.11
N LYS A 278 -3.64 -23.56 0.34
CA LYS A 278 -2.31 -24.14 0.60
C LYS A 278 -1.86 -23.87 2.03
N THR A 279 -1.40 -24.92 2.70
CA THR A 279 -0.80 -24.86 4.04
C THR A 279 0.71 -25.09 4.03
N THR A 280 1.26 -25.59 2.92
CA THR A 280 2.70 -25.87 2.73
C THR A 280 3.22 -25.17 1.48
N ALA A 281 4.52 -24.86 1.49
CA ALA A 281 5.23 -24.17 0.42
C ALA A 281 6.49 -24.94 0.00
N ARG A 282 6.78 -24.98 -1.29
CA ARG A 282 8.08 -25.43 -1.83
C ARG A 282 8.83 -24.27 -2.48
N ILE A 283 10.14 -24.25 -2.30
CA ILE A 283 11.04 -23.19 -2.77
C ILE A 283 12.38 -23.81 -3.19
N VAL A 284 13.02 -23.29 -4.24
CA VAL A 284 14.43 -23.62 -4.55
C VAL A 284 15.34 -22.69 -3.74
N VAL A 285 16.34 -23.25 -3.06
CA VAL A 285 17.41 -22.51 -2.38
C VAL A 285 18.71 -22.77 -3.13
N ASP A 286 19.27 -21.74 -3.76
CA ASP A 286 20.38 -21.87 -4.72
C ASP A 286 21.70 -21.24 -4.23
N GLY A 287 21.76 -20.80 -2.98
CA GLY A 287 22.92 -20.14 -2.39
C GLY A 287 23.03 -18.64 -2.71
N GLY A 288 22.12 -18.06 -3.50
CA GLY A 288 21.96 -16.62 -3.64
C GLY A 288 21.14 -16.02 -2.48
N MET A 289 21.41 -14.76 -2.11
CA MET A 289 20.67 -14.08 -1.03
C MET A 289 19.13 -14.06 -1.24
N PRO A 290 18.57 -13.79 -2.44
CA PRO A 290 17.13 -13.72 -2.62
C PRO A 290 16.41 -15.03 -2.25
N SER A 291 16.92 -16.19 -2.70
CA SER A 291 16.31 -17.49 -2.40
C SER A 291 16.35 -17.84 -0.91
N MET A 292 17.41 -17.41 -0.22
CA MET A 292 17.53 -17.53 1.24
C MET A 292 16.56 -16.62 2.01
N LEU A 293 16.36 -15.37 1.57
CA LEU A 293 15.41 -14.45 2.18
C LEU A 293 13.97 -14.90 1.95
N ALA A 294 13.64 -15.34 0.74
CA ALA A 294 12.31 -15.86 0.41
C ALA A 294 11.99 -17.12 1.25
N CYS A 295 12.99 -17.96 1.53
CA CYS A 295 12.85 -19.10 2.44
C CYS A 295 12.68 -18.67 3.92
N ALA A 296 13.36 -17.60 4.35
CA ALA A 296 13.21 -17.03 5.70
C ALA A 296 11.84 -16.39 5.92
N VAL A 297 11.36 -15.53 5.01
CA VAL A 297 10.02 -14.93 5.12
C VAL A 297 8.92 -16.00 4.98
N ALA A 298 9.10 -17.02 4.14
CA ALA A 298 8.20 -18.18 4.09
C ALA A 298 8.15 -18.94 5.43
N THR A 299 9.28 -19.02 6.14
CA THR A 299 9.37 -19.68 7.45
C THR A 299 8.66 -18.86 8.53
N ASP A 300 8.82 -17.55 8.52
CA ASP A 300 8.09 -16.63 9.41
C ASP A 300 6.57 -16.61 9.07
N ALA A 301 6.21 -16.72 7.79
CA ALA A 301 4.84 -16.78 7.28
C ALA A 301 4.11 -18.09 7.66
N LEU A 302 4.69 -19.25 7.32
CA LEU A 302 4.00 -20.55 7.37
C LEU A 302 4.46 -21.45 8.52
N GLY A 303 5.58 -21.14 9.15
CA GLY A 303 6.24 -21.99 10.14
C GLY A 303 7.16 -23.05 9.51
N PRO A 304 8.25 -23.47 10.19
CA PRO A 304 9.32 -24.26 9.60
C PRO A 304 8.89 -25.67 9.16
N THR A 305 7.83 -26.24 9.74
CA THR A 305 7.30 -27.56 9.33
C THR A 305 6.53 -27.52 8.01
N ASN A 306 6.20 -26.32 7.52
CA ASN A 306 5.37 -26.10 6.33
C ASN A 306 6.18 -25.58 5.13
N VAL A 307 7.47 -25.27 5.31
CA VAL A 307 8.37 -24.83 4.24
C VAL A 307 9.27 -26.00 3.86
N LEU A 308 9.20 -26.41 2.60
CA LEU A 308 9.86 -27.59 2.04
C LEU A 308 10.90 -27.16 0.98
N PRO A 309 12.07 -26.64 1.40
CA PRO A 309 13.11 -26.21 0.49
C PRO A 309 13.71 -27.37 -0.32
N THR A 310 14.10 -27.08 -1.55
CA THR A 310 14.99 -27.92 -2.37
C THR A 310 16.30 -27.16 -2.57
N VAL A 311 17.38 -27.62 -1.95
CA VAL A 311 18.72 -27.05 -2.09
C VAL A 311 19.31 -27.47 -3.43
N LEU A 312 19.64 -26.50 -4.27
CA LEU A 312 20.37 -26.70 -5.52
C LEU A 312 21.87 -26.69 -5.23
N THR A 313 22.55 -27.81 -5.45
CA THR A 313 23.97 -27.99 -5.12
C THR A 313 24.87 -27.83 -6.36
N TRP A 314 25.84 -26.94 -6.25
CA TRP A 314 26.76 -26.52 -7.30
C TRP A 314 28.15 -27.18 -7.20
N GLY A 315 28.49 -27.76 -6.04
CA GLY A 315 29.85 -28.24 -5.76
C GLY A 315 30.84 -27.14 -5.37
N ASP A 316 30.33 -25.97 -4.98
CA ASP A 316 31.11 -24.82 -4.49
C ASP A 316 30.57 -24.27 -3.15
N GLY A 317 31.06 -23.11 -2.71
CA GLY A 317 30.68 -22.51 -1.43
C GLY A 317 29.21 -22.13 -1.26
N ARG A 318 28.42 -22.08 -2.35
CA ARG A 318 26.95 -21.87 -2.32
C ARG A 318 26.23 -22.99 -1.56
N ASP A 319 26.76 -24.20 -1.61
CA ASP A 319 26.15 -25.39 -1.00
C ASP A 319 26.18 -25.29 0.53
N ASP A 320 27.31 -24.85 1.09
CA ASP A 320 27.49 -24.72 2.53
C ASP A 320 26.62 -23.60 3.10
N ALA A 321 26.48 -22.47 2.39
CA ALA A 321 25.57 -21.39 2.75
C ALA A 321 24.11 -21.88 2.75
N SER A 322 23.68 -22.59 1.70
CA SER A 322 22.32 -23.14 1.60
C SER A 322 22.02 -24.12 2.73
N ARG A 323 22.96 -25.03 3.04
CA ARG A 323 22.83 -25.98 4.15
C ARG A 323 22.87 -25.29 5.52
N GLU A 324 23.57 -24.16 5.67
CA GLU A 324 23.58 -23.36 6.89
C GLU A 324 22.24 -22.67 7.14
N LEU A 325 21.63 -22.06 6.11
CA LEU A 325 20.27 -21.52 6.20
C LEU A 325 19.28 -22.58 6.68
N VAL A 326 19.28 -23.76 6.04
CA VAL A 326 18.38 -24.87 6.38
C VAL A 326 18.52 -25.28 7.84
N ARG A 327 19.75 -25.34 8.38
CA ARG A 327 19.99 -25.59 9.81
C ARG A 327 19.50 -24.46 10.71
N ASN A 328 19.75 -23.20 10.34
CA ASN A 328 19.38 -22.02 11.12
C ASN A 328 17.84 -21.88 11.24
N LEU A 329 17.13 -22.09 10.13
CA LEU A 329 15.66 -22.09 10.05
C LEU A 329 15.01 -23.40 10.55
N ARG A 330 15.81 -24.44 10.82
CA ARG A 330 15.38 -25.78 11.28
C ARG A 330 14.42 -26.48 10.30
N LEU A 331 14.74 -26.40 9.02
CA LEU A 331 13.95 -26.98 7.93
C LEU A 331 14.43 -28.39 7.56
N GLU A 332 13.54 -29.20 6.98
CA GLU A 332 13.91 -30.41 6.25
C GLU A 332 14.01 -30.07 4.76
N ALA A 333 15.12 -30.45 4.11
CA ALA A 333 15.40 -30.08 2.72
C ALA A 333 15.67 -31.31 1.84
N ASP A 334 15.14 -31.27 0.61
CA ASP A 334 15.61 -32.12 -0.50
C ASP A 334 16.91 -31.49 -1.07
N GLU A 335 17.91 -32.30 -1.48
CA GLU A 335 19.04 -31.79 -2.29
C GLU A 335 18.86 -32.18 -3.78
N LEU A 336 19.35 -31.32 -4.67
CA LEU A 336 19.32 -31.51 -6.12
C LEU A 336 20.62 -31.02 -6.77
N ASP A 337 21.26 -31.90 -7.54
CA ASP A 337 22.49 -31.58 -8.29
C ASP A 337 22.20 -30.62 -9.46
N ALA A 338 22.89 -29.47 -9.46
CA ALA A 338 22.85 -28.47 -10.52
C ALA A 338 23.58 -28.94 -11.78
N ALA A 339 24.68 -29.68 -11.62
CA ALA A 339 25.51 -30.18 -12.72
C ALA A 339 24.92 -31.45 -13.39
N GLY A 340 23.59 -31.62 -13.29
CA GLY A 340 22.86 -32.73 -13.88
C GLY A 340 23.10 -32.87 -15.39
N PRO A 341 22.81 -34.06 -15.98
CA PRO A 341 23.34 -34.47 -17.28
C PRO A 341 23.01 -33.54 -18.46
N ASP A 342 21.97 -32.72 -18.31
CA ASP A 342 21.47 -31.83 -19.36
C ASP A 342 21.87 -30.34 -19.15
N ALA A 343 22.51 -29.97 -18.04
CA ALA A 343 22.79 -28.56 -17.64
C ALA A 343 24.24 -28.29 -17.19
N ALA A 344 25.18 -29.17 -17.51
CA ALA A 344 26.57 -29.04 -17.07
C ALA A 344 27.26 -27.77 -17.61
N GLY A 345 27.49 -26.79 -16.73
CA GLY A 345 28.12 -25.51 -17.06
C GLY A 345 27.16 -24.38 -17.43
N ASP A 346 25.85 -24.58 -17.26
CA ASP A 346 24.79 -23.60 -17.49
C ASP A 346 23.96 -23.41 -16.21
N ASP A 347 24.33 -22.41 -15.40
CA ASP A 347 23.68 -22.12 -14.12
C ASP A 347 22.21 -21.67 -14.28
N GLU A 348 21.84 -21.10 -15.42
CA GLU A 348 20.46 -20.67 -15.69
C GLU A 348 19.58 -21.87 -16.02
N LEU A 349 20.00 -22.72 -16.95
CA LEU A 349 19.30 -23.97 -17.27
C LEU A 349 19.21 -24.91 -16.06
N ALA A 350 20.23 -24.94 -15.21
CA ALA A 350 20.21 -25.71 -13.96
C ALA A 350 19.10 -25.23 -13.00
N ARG A 351 18.91 -23.91 -12.85
CA ARG A 351 17.81 -23.33 -12.05
C ARG A 351 16.45 -23.66 -12.66
N ASP A 352 16.28 -23.51 -13.97
CA ASP A 352 14.99 -23.77 -14.63
C ASP A 352 14.57 -25.24 -14.52
N LEU A 353 15.52 -26.18 -14.68
CA LEU A 353 15.26 -27.60 -14.45
C LEU A 353 14.95 -27.91 -12.97
N ALA A 354 15.56 -27.19 -12.02
CA ALA A 354 15.23 -27.30 -10.60
C ALA A 354 13.80 -26.82 -10.32
N TRP A 355 13.41 -25.66 -10.84
CA TRP A 355 12.06 -25.11 -10.72
C TRP A 355 11.00 -25.99 -11.36
N ALA A 356 11.25 -26.54 -12.56
CA ALA A 356 10.35 -27.49 -13.21
C ALA A 356 10.11 -28.75 -12.33
N ARG A 357 11.16 -29.26 -11.67
CA ARG A 357 11.07 -30.38 -10.72
C ARG A 357 10.32 -29.99 -9.44
N VAL A 358 10.57 -28.81 -8.88
CA VAL A 358 9.88 -28.30 -7.69
C VAL A 358 8.38 -28.09 -7.95
N ALA A 359 8.00 -27.46 -9.06
CA ALA A 359 6.61 -27.29 -9.46
C ALA A 359 5.89 -28.64 -9.71
N ALA A 360 6.59 -29.62 -10.27
CA ALA A 360 6.06 -30.98 -10.41
C ALA A 360 5.84 -31.68 -9.05
N ARG A 361 6.70 -31.45 -8.05
CA ARG A 361 6.51 -31.95 -6.67
C ARG A 361 5.35 -31.23 -5.97
N ALA A 362 5.29 -29.90 -6.06
CA ALA A 362 4.24 -29.08 -5.46
C ALA A 362 2.83 -29.45 -5.97
N ARG A 363 2.68 -29.76 -7.27
CA ARG A 363 1.42 -30.29 -7.81
C ARG A 363 1.04 -31.68 -7.28
N LYS A 364 2.01 -32.49 -6.87
CA LYS A 364 1.80 -33.88 -6.39
C LYS A 364 1.39 -33.92 -4.93
N ASP A 365 2.01 -33.11 -4.07
CA ASP A 365 1.68 -33.03 -2.64
C ASP A 365 0.66 -31.94 -2.30
N GLY A 366 0.39 -31.04 -3.26
CA GLY A 366 -0.60 -29.98 -3.11
C GLY A 366 -0.06 -28.70 -2.47
N SER A 367 1.26 -28.53 -2.36
CA SER A 367 1.90 -27.30 -1.84
C SER A 367 1.76 -26.09 -2.78
N ALA A 368 1.94 -24.89 -2.26
CA ALA A 368 2.28 -23.70 -3.04
C ALA A 368 3.73 -23.79 -3.59
N VAL A 369 4.02 -23.05 -4.66
CA VAL A 369 5.40 -22.78 -5.10
C VAL A 369 5.69 -21.33 -4.73
N LEU A 370 6.80 -21.07 -4.06
CA LEU A 370 7.27 -19.72 -3.73
C LEU A 370 8.54 -19.44 -4.53
N SER A 371 8.61 -18.28 -5.18
CA SER A 371 9.82 -17.79 -5.86
C SER A 371 10.37 -16.56 -5.14
N ALA A 372 11.64 -16.29 -5.35
CA ALA A 372 12.39 -15.20 -4.73
C ALA A 372 12.50 -13.96 -5.62
N ALA A 373 11.65 -13.84 -6.63
CA ALA A 373 11.64 -12.69 -7.52
C ALA A 373 11.22 -11.42 -6.75
N ASP A 374 12.05 -10.39 -6.88
CA ASP A 374 11.79 -9.02 -6.42
C ASP A 374 11.17 -8.18 -7.55
N LYS A 375 10.61 -7.01 -7.20
CA LYS A 375 9.97 -6.08 -8.16
C LYS A 375 10.94 -5.67 -9.27
N THR A 376 12.21 -5.41 -8.92
CA THR A 376 13.30 -5.14 -9.87
C THR A 376 13.47 -6.26 -10.90
N ALA A 377 13.53 -7.53 -10.47
CA ALA A 377 13.67 -8.68 -11.36
C ALA A 377 12.47 -8.89 -12.28
N LEU A 378 11.26 -8.65 -11.76
CA LEU A 378 10.02 -8.79 -12.51
C LEU A 378 9.88 -7.68 -13.56
N ALA A 379 10.18 -6.43 -13.17
CA ALA A 379 10.18 -5.27 -14.04
C ALA A 379 11.26 -5.35 -15.13
N LEU A 380 12.44 -5.89 -14.84
CA LEU A 380 13.51 -6.07 -15.83
C LEU A 380 13.43 -7.37 -16.62
N GLY A 381 12.52 -8.27 -16.25
CA GLY A 381 12.31 -9.55 -16.92
C GLY A 381 13.35 -10.64 -16.61
N SER A 382 14.22 -10.45 -15.62
CA SER A 382 15.24 -11.39 -15.15
C SER A 382 14.72 -12.43 -14.13
N ALA A 383 13.48 -12.29 -13.67
CA ALA A 383 12.89 -13.15 -12.65
C ALA A 383 12.66 -14.61 -13.10
N HIS A 384 13.52 -15.52 -12.65
CA HIS A 384 13.33 -16.98 -12.80
C HIS A 384 11.98 -17.45 -12.21
N ALA A 385 11.38 -18.46 -12.84
CA ALA A 385 10.14 -19.11 -12.40
C ALA A 385 8.89 -18.21 -12.26
N ARG A 386 8.93 -16.96 -12.73
CA ARG A 386 7.76 -16.05 -12.72
C ARG A 386 6.55 -16.67 -13.44
N ASP A 387 6.78 -17.45 -14.50
CA ASP A 387 5.75 -18.10 -15.31
C ASP A 387 5.12 -19.36 -14.68
N LEU A 388 5.56 -19.77 -13.48
CA LEU A 388 5.07 -21.00 -12.83
C LEU A 388 3.87 -20.79 -11.89
N GLY A 389 3.33 -19.56 -11.80
CA GLY A 389 2.25 -19.22 -10.87
C GLY A 389 2.72 -19.27 -9.41
N CYS A 390 3.94 -18.79 -9.15
CA CYS A 390 4.51 -18.76 -7.82
C CYS A 390 3.87 -17.67 -6.96
N VAL A 391 3.78 -17.89 -5.65
CA VAL A 391 3.66 -16.81 -4.67
C VAL A 391 5.01 -16.09 -4.59
N LEU A 392 4.98 -14.76 -4.56
CA LEU A 392 6.14 -13.87 -4.67
C LEU A 392 6.22 -12.96 -3.43
N PRO A 393 6.85 -13.40 -2.32
CA PRO A 393 6.89 -12.64 -1.06
C PRO A 393 7.45 -11.22 -1.18
N PHE A 394 8.31 -10.98 -2.17
CA PHE A 394 8.94 -9.69 -2.45
C PHE A 394 8.58 -9.16 -3.85
N GLY A 395 7.54 -9.71 -4.49
CA GLY A 395 7.21 -9.39 -5.88
C GLY A 395 6.83 -7.92 -6.12
N ASP A 396 6.51 -7.19 -5.05
CA ASP A 396 6.20 -5.77 -5.05
C ASP A 396 7.15 -4.93 -4.17
N LEU A 397 8.36 -5.44 -3.89
CA LEU A 397 9.44 -4.69 -3.23
C LEU A 397 10.67 -4.60 -4.14
N TYR A 398 11.33 -3.45 -4.18
CA TYR A 398 12.57 -3.28 -4.94
C TYR A 398 13.72 -4.06 -4.33
N ARG A 399 14.71 -4.45 -5.14
CA ARG A 399 15.84 -5.25 -4.66
C ARG A 399 16.65 -4.48 -3.60
N SER A 400 16.80 -3.17 -3.73
CA SER A 400 17.41 -2.32 -2.69
C SER A 400 16.69 -2.47 -1.33
N ASP A 401 15.35 -2.48 -1.31
CA ASP A 401 14.56 -2.70 -0.09
C ASP A 401 14.73 -4.13 0.43
N VAL A 402 14.69 -5.15 -0.42
CA VAL A 402 14.94 -6.56 -0.05
C VAL A 402 16.35 -6.73 0.56
N LEU A 403 17.35 -6.02 0.05
CA LEU A 403 18.69 -5.98 0.65
C LEU A 403 18.71 -5.25 2.01
N ALA A 404 17.94 -4.18 2.19
CA ALA A 404 17.80 -3.49 3.48
C ALA A 404 17.11 -4.40 4.53
N LEU A 405 15.99 -5.02 4.15
CA LEU A 405 15.28 -6.04 4.93
C LEU A 405 16.21 -7.19 5.36
N SER A 406 17.10 -7.64 4.47
CA SER A 406 18.09 -8.68 4.78
C SER A 406 19.03 -8.31 5.94
N ARG A 407 19.38 -7.03 6.07
CA ARG A 407 20.27 -6.51 7.12
C ARG A 407 19.51 -6.50 8.43
N LEU A 408 18.34 -5.86 8.44
CA LEU A 408 17.44 -5.76 9.59
C LEU A 408 17.08 -7.14 10.15
N ARG A 409 16.54 -8.05 9.31
CA ARG A 409 16.06 -9.37 9.76
C ARG A 409 17.14 -10.23 10.42
N ASN A 410 18.40 -10.05 10.03
CA ASN A 410 19.55 -10.72 10.64
C ASN A 410 19.98 -10.12 11.98
N THR A 411 19.57 -8.88 12.31
CA THR A 411 19.78 -8.31 13.66
C THR A 411 18.88 -8.97 14.70
N VAL A 412 17.65 -9.33 14.31
CA VAL A 412 16.67 -10.04 15.14
C VAL A 412 17.08 -11.51 15.35
N SER A 413 17.42 -12.20 14.27
CA SER A 413 17.99 -13.55 14.31
C SER A 413 18.83 -13.81 13.05
N PRO A 414 20.13 -14.13 13.18
CA PRO A 414 21.07 -14.20 12.06
C PRO A 414 20.91 -15.51 11.27
N VAL A 415 19.77 -15.68 10.61
CA VAL A 415 19.41 -16.90 9.88
C VAL A 415 20.11 -17.00 8.52
N VAL A 416 20.35 -15.87 7.84
CA VAL A 416 21.02 -15.84 6.52
C VAL A 416 22.54 -15.75 6.70
N PRO A 417 23.32 -16.73 6.19
CA PRO A 417 24.77 -16.81 6.39
C PRO A 417 25.54 -15.60 5.84
N ALA A 418 26.70 -15.30 6.43
CA ALA A 418 27.51 -14.15 6.01
C ALA A 418 28.02 -14.25 4.57
N ALA A 419 28.34 -15.45 4.09
CA ALA A 419 28.79 -15.68 2.71
C ALA A 419 27.72 -15.32 1.67
N ALA A 420 26.45 -15.59 1.99
CA ALA A 420 25.31 -15.21 1.15
C ALA A 420 25.16 -13.69 1.01
N ARG A 421 25.54 -12.91 2.04
CA ARG A 421 25.24 -11.47 2.08
C ARG A 421 26.01 -10.63 1.05
N ALA A 422 27.08 -11.16 0.48
CA ALA A 422 27.80 -10.56 -0.64
C ALA A 422 27.32 -11.08 -2.02
N SER A 423 26.38 -12.02 -2.05
CA SER A 423 25.91 -12.69 -3.27
C SER A 423 24.46 -12.29 -3.60
N TRP A 424 24.34 -11.26 -4.43
CA TRP A 424 23.08 -10.86 -5.03
C TRP A 424 23.33 -10.57 -6.53
N PRO A 425 22.43 -11.00 -7.43
CA PRO A 425 22.61 -10.80 -8.87
C PRO A 425 22.31 -9.36 -9.26
N LEU A 426 23.03 -8.84 -10.24
CA LEU A 426 22.87 -7.49 -10.76
C LEU A 426 22.85 -7.58 -12.28
N GLU A 427 21.75 -7.17 -12.89
CA GLU A 427 21.46 -7.30 -14.32
C GLU A 427 22.47 -6.51 -15.16
N ASP A 428 22.79 -6.99 -16.37
CA ASP A 428 23.75 -6.34 -17.27
C ASP A 428 23.40 -4.87 -17.58
N ILE A 429 22.11 -4.51 -17.57
CA ILE A 429 21.64 -3.13 -17.75
C ILE A 429 22.17 -2.18 -16.67
N ALA A 430 22.46 -2.67 -15.46
CA ALA A 430 23.08 -1.90 -14.39
C ALA A 430 24.55 -1.57 -14.66
N SER A 431 25.15 -2.03 -15.76
CA SER A 431 26.45 -1.54 -16.23
C SER A 431 26.37 -0.12 -16.82
N LEU A 432 25.17 0.33 -17.22
CA LEU A 432 24.89 1.70 -17.66
C LEU A 432 24.79 2.70 -16.49
N ALA A 433 24.57 2.20 -15.26
CA ALA A 433 24.45 3.03 -14.08
C ALA A 433 25.81 3.57 -13.61
N GLY A 434 25.83 4.85 -13.22
CA GLY A 434 27.01 5.54 -12.71
C GLY A 434 27.28 5.16 -11.25
N GLY A 435 28.38 4.46 -10.99
CA GLY A 435 28.76 4.16 -9.61
C GLY A 435 29.96 3.23 -9.49
N SER A 436 30.78 3.44 -8.46
CA SER A 436 31.94 2.59 -8.18
C SER A 436 31.60 1.31 -7.41
N SER A 437 30.42 1.22 -6.80
CA SER A 437 29.93 0.04 -6.08
C SER A 437 28.73 -0.59 -6.79
N ALA A 438 28.45 -1.85 -6.48
CA ALA A 438 27.25 -2.54 -6.97
C ALA A 438 25.96 -1.94 -6.37
N GLU A 439 26.00 -1.59 -5.07
CA GLU A 439 24.88 -0.98 -4.33
C GLU A 439 24.42 0.34 -4.98
N LYS A 440 25.33 1.28 -5.27
CA LYS A 440 24.97 2.54 -5.95
C LYS A 440 24.37 2.36 -7.35
N ARG A 441 24.80 1.32 -8.06
CA ARG A 441 24.25 0.99 -9.39
C ARG A 441 22.85 0.37 -9.28
N LEU A 442 22.56 -0.33 -8.18
CA LEU A 442 21.22 -0.78 -7.85
C LEU A 442 20.33 0.38 -7.41
N ASP A 443 20.80 1.27 -6.54
CA ASP A 443 20.04 2.46 -6.11
C ASP A 443 19.59 3.31 -7.31
N GLN A 444 20.48 3.55 -8.28
CA GLN A 444 20.14 4.27 -9.52
C GLN A 444 19.17 3.49 -10.42
N LEU A 445 19.28 2.16 -10.47
CA LEU A 445 18.41 1.30 -11.26
C LEU A 445 16.98 1.29 -10.69
N ASP A 446 16.85 1.02 -9.39
CA ASP A 446 15.58 1.01 -8.69
C ASP A 446 14.94 2.41 -8.71
N PHE A 447 15.71 3.50 -8.55
CA PHE A 447 15.20 4.88 -8.71
C PHE A 447 14.56 5.15 -10.08
N VAL A 448 15.20 4.68 -11.17
CA VAL A 448 14.65 4.87 -12.53
C VAL A 448 13.39 4.02 -12.74
N ILE A 449 13.33 2.81 -12.16
CA ILE A 449 12.12 1.99 -12.22
C ILE A 449 11.00 2.64 -11.40
N SER A 450 11.28 3.11 -10.18
CA SER A 450 10.26 3.71 -9.29
C SER A 450 9.74 5.04 -9.80
N SER A 451 10.62 5.85 -10.40
CA SER A 451 10.19 7.08 -11.08
C SER A 451 9.24 6.79 -12.23
N PHE A 452 9.41 5.66 -12.94
CA PHE A 452 8.56 5.31 -14.08
C PHE A 452 7.27 4.57 -13.68
N ILE A 453 7.23 3.90 -12.53
CA ILE A 453 6.10 3.06 -12.09
C ILE A 453 5.24 3.79 -11.04
N GLU A 454 5.78 4.03 -9.84
CA GLU A 454 5.05 4.65 -8.73
C GLU A 454 4.82 6.14 -8.96
N TRP A 455 5.84 6.90 -9.36
CA TRP A 455 5.74 8.36 -9.53
C TRP A 455 5.30 8.80 -10.93
N GLU A 456 4.99 7.84 -11.82
CA GLU A 456 4.54 8.00 -13.21
C GLU A 456 5.26 9.11 -14.02
N THR A 457 6.54 9.33 -13.70
CA THR A 457 7.28 10.51 -14.11
C THR A 457 7.62 10.43 -15.61
N PRO A 458 7.43 11.51 -16.39
CA PRO A 458 7.80 11.53 -17.81
C PRO A 458 9.28 11.20 -18.02
N LEU A 459 9.61 10.46 -19.10
CA LEU A 459 10.99 10.01 -19.37
C LEU A 459 12.01 11.16 -19.38
N THR A 460 11.61 12.33 -19.88
CA THR A 460 12.46 13.53 -19.90
C THR A 460 12.84 14.01 -18.49
N ASP A 461 11.93 13.89 -17.52
CA ASP A 461 12.16 14.29 -16.14
C ASP A 461 12.96 13.24 -15.36
N ILE A 462 12.73 11.94 -15.63
CA ILE A 462 13.58 10.86 -15.12
C ILE A 462 15.03 11.08 -15.57
N VAL A 463 15.26 11.41 -16.85
CA VAL A 463 16.60 11.72 -17.39
C VAL A 463 17.25 12.92 -16.72
N ALA A 464 16.48 13.97 -16.46
CA ALA A 464 16.95 15.15 -15.75
C ALA A 464 17.34 14.83 -14.29
N ALA A 465 16.54 14.01 -13.59
CA ALA A 465 16.76 13.66 -12.19
C ALA A 465 17.90 12.65 -11.97
N CYS A 466 18.06 11.64 -12.85
CA CYS A 466 19.12 10.65 -12.74
C CYS A 466 20.45 11.05 -13.42
N GLU A 467 20.46 12.17 -14.15
CA GLU A 467 21.58 12.68 -14.97
C GLU A 467 22.18 11.63 -15.96
N ASN A 468 21.38 10.64 -16.38
CA ASN A 468 21.85 9.51 -17.19
C ASN A 468 20.81 9.05 -18.24
N GLU A 469 20.85 9.67 -19.41
CA GLU A 469 19.94 9.38 -20.53
C GLU A 469 19.99 7.92 -20.99
N GLU A 470 21.19 7.32 -21.08
CA GLU A 470 21.38 5.96 -21.57
C GLU A 470 20.75 4.93 -20.62
N LEU A 471 20.97 5.07 -19.31
CA LEU A 471 20.33 4.23 -18.30
C LEU A 471 18.81 4.39 -18.33
N ALA A 472 18.30 5.61 -18.25
CA ALA A 472 16.85 5.85 -18.17
C ALA A 472 16.10 5.31 -19.39
N CYS A 473 16.60 5.58 -20.61
CA CYS A 473 16.00 5.08 -21.83
C CYS A 473 16.02 3.55 -21.90
N ALA A 474 17.14 2.92 -21.53
CA ALA A 474 17.28 1.46 -21.55
C ALA A 474 16.36 0.78 -20.52
N VAL A 475 16.29 1.31 -19.30
CA VAL A 475 15.47 0.75 -18.21
C VAL A 475 14.00 0.91 -18.54
N VAL A 476 13.52 2.10 -18.89
CA VAL A 476 12.09 2.32 -19.24
C VAL A 476 11.66 1.47 -20.44
N ALA A 477 12.54 1.29 -21.44
CA ALA A 477 12.26 0.38 -22.56
C ALA A 477 12.15 -1.10 -22.11
N THR A 478 13.02 -1.55 -21.22
CA THR A 478 13.03 -2.91 -20.65
C THR A 478 11.80 -3.14 -19.76
N VAL A 479 11.45 -2.19 -18.89
CA VAL A 479 10.26 -2.23 -18.03
C VAL A 479 8.99 -2.33 -18.85
N ARG A 480 8.79 -1.43 -19.83
CA ARG A 480 7.61 -1.46 -20.71
C ARG A 480 7.45 -2.78 -21.45
N SER A 481 8.54 -3.39 -21.92
CA SER A 481 8.48 -4.67 -22.64
C SER A 481 8.24 -5.87 -21.72
N SER A 482 8.86 -5.89 -20.54
CA SER A 482 8.78 -7.00 -19.59
C SER A 482 7.46 -7.03 -18.83
N VAL A 483 7.02 -5.88 -18.30
CA VAL A 483 5.77 -5.76 -17.52
C VAL A 483 4.55 -6.07 -18.40
N SER A 484 4.51 -5.54 -19.62
CA SER A 484 3.44 -5.87 -20.60
C SER A 484 3.40 -7.34 -21.02
N ALA A 485 4.47 -8.11 -20.75
CA ALA A 485 4.60 -9.53 -21.08
C ALA A 485 4.46 -10.47 -19.87
N LEU A 486 4.22 -9.95 -18.66
CA LEU A 486 4.05 -10.77 -17.45
C LEU A 486 2.81 -11.70 -17.55
N PRO A 487 2.86 -12.93 -17.02
CA PRO A 487 1.81 -13.93 -17.19
C PRO A 487 0.69 -13.82 -16.13
N GLY A 488 -0.51 -13.40 -16.53
CA GLY A 488 -1.67 -13.31 -15.62
C GLY A 488 -1.45 -12.30 -14.48
N ARG A 489 -2.25 -12.36 -13.40
CA ARG A 489 -2.04 -11.57 -12.18
C ARG A 489 -0.85 -12.13 -11.39
N LEU A 490 0.02 -11.28 -10.86
CA LEU A 490 1.07 -11.68 -9.94
C LEU A 490 0.47 -12.09 -8.59
N LEU A 491 1.02 -13.14 -7.98
CA LEU A 491 0.63 -13.59 -6.63
C LEU A 491 1.63 -13.02 -5.61
N ALA A 492 1.74 -11.69 -5.57
CA ALA A 492 2.57 -10.93 -4.64
C ALA A 492 1.69 -10.21 -3.60
N PRO A 493 2.16 -10.00 -2.37
CA PRO A 493 1.56 -9.00 -1.48
C PRO A 493 1.73 -7.61 -2.10
N THR A 494 0.68 -6.78 -2.13
CA THR A 494 0.82 -5.36 -2.47
C THR A 494 1.55 -4.66 -1.33
N LEU A 495 2.68 -4.02 -1.63
CA LEU A 495 3.59 -3.39 -0.66
C LEU A 495 4.17 -2.06 -1.18
N SER A 496 3.58 -1.51 -2.24
CA SER A 496 3.93 -0.23 -2.84
C SER A 496 2.68 0.49 -3.35
N SER A 497 2.79 1.79 -3.65
CA SER A 497 1.68 2.60 -4.16
C SER A 497 1.18 2.19 -5.56
N LYS A 498 1.99 1.48 -6.35
CA LYS A 498 1.62 1.03 -7.69
C LYS A 498 2.27 -0.29 -8.08
N THR A 499 1.46 -1.34 -8.17
CA THR A 499 1.95 -2.68 -8.50
C THR A 499 2.38 -2.82 -9.96
N LEU A 500 3.17 -3.85 -10.25
CA LEU A 500 3.47 -4.24 -11.64
C LEU A 500 2.24 -4.73 -12.42
N ASP A 501 1.13 -5.04 -11.77
CA ASP A 501 -0.12 -5.39 -12.46
C ASP A 501 -0.90 -4.17 -12.93
N GLU A 502 -0.88 -3.07 -12.17
CA GLU A 502 -1.46 -1.79 -12.57
C GLU A 502 -0.61 -1.07 -13.62
N ALA A 503 0.73 -1.19 -13.55
CA ALA A 503 1.66 -0.60 -14.50
C ALA A 503 1.69 -1.29 -15.90
N ARG A 504 0.74 -2.19 -16.19
CA ARG A 504 0.72 -2.98 -17.44
C ARG A 504 0.32 -2.16 -18.67
N GLY A 505 1.29 -1.93 -19.54
CA GLY A 505 1.06 -1.41 -20.88
C GLY A 505 0.37 -2.41 -21.82
N ALA A 506 -0.18 -1.89 -22.91
CA ALA A 506 -0.78 -2.72 -23.96
C ALA A 506 0.26 -3.63 -24.64
N LEU A 507 -0.02 -4.94 -24.69
CA LEU A 507 0.85 -5.93 -25.31
C LEU A 507 1.14 -5.59 -26.78
N GLY A 508 2.42 -5.47 -27.12
CA GLY A 508 2.85 -5.14 -28.48
C GLY A 508 2.71 -3.67 -28.88
N LEU A 509 2.42 -2.75 -27.93
CA LEU A 509 2.44 -1.31 -28.20
C LEU A 509 3.81 -0.90 -28.78
N ALA A 510 3.81 -0.36 -30.01
CA ALA A 510 5.02 0.07 -30.70
C ALA A 510 5.45 1.51 -30.34
N TRP A 511 4.55 2.33 -29.80
CA TRP A 511 4.86 3.70 -29.40
C TRP A 511 5.86 3.72 -28.23
N ARG A 512 6.85 4.61 -28.33
CA ARG A 512 7.85 4.87 -27.29
C ARG A 512 7.94 6.38 -27.12
N ASP A 513 7.99 6.82 -25.87
CA ASP A 513 8.39 8.19 -25.59
C ASP A 513 9.89 8.36 -25.82
N HIS A 514 10.34 9.61 -25.93
CA HIS A 514 11.74 9.98 -26.10
C HIS A 514 12.03 11.23 -25.27
N VAL A 515 13.31 11.47 -24.97
CA VAL A 515 13.72 12.70 -24.28
C VAL A 515 13.39 13.91 -25.16
N ARG A 516 12.65 14.87 -24.60
CA ARG A 516 12.18 16.06 -25.29
C ARG A 516 13.03 17.28 -24.93
N PRO A 517 13.36 18.16 -25.89
CA PRO A 517 13.88 19.47 -25.56
C PRO A 517 12.82 20.28 -24.79
N LYS A 518 13.25 21.29 -24.02
CA LYS A 518 12.34 22.04 -23.13
C LYS A 518 11.21 22.73 -23.92
N GLU A 519 11.48 23.11 -25.17
CA GLU A 519 10.56 23.77 -26.09
C GLU A 519 9.47 22.84 -26.67
N GLU A 520 9.64 21.52 -26.56
CA GLU A 520 8.62 20.52 -26.95
C GLU A 520 7.80 20.00 -25.75
N ARG A 521 8.07 20.50 -24.54
CA ARG A 521 7.25 20.18 -23.37
C ARG A 521 5.94 20.95 -23.44
N VAL A 522 4.86 20.30 -23.04
CA VAL A 522 3.55 20.93 -22.87
C VAL A 522 3.67 21.97 -21.75
N ASP A 523 3.51 23.24 -22.12
CA ASP A 523 3.22 24.31 -21.17
C ASP A 523 1.76 24.16 -20.75
N ARG A 524 1.54 23.59 -19.55
CA ARG A 524 0.20 23.28 -19.01
C ARG A 524 -0.66 24.55 -18.94
N GLU A 525 -0.12 25.66 -18.44
CA GLU A 525 -0.82 26.95 -18.35
C GLU A 525 -1.21 27.49 -19.73
N ALA A 526 -0.30 27.44 -20.71
CA ALA A 526 -0.58 27.91 -22.07
C ALA A 526 -1.64 27.04 -22.79
N VAL A 527 -1.59 25.71 -22.63
CA VAL A 527 -2.58 24.79 -23.20
C VAL A 527 -3.95 24.96 -22.52
N ALA A 528 -3.98 25.10 -21.19
CA ALA A 528 -5.18 25.41 -20.44
C ALA A 528 -5.83 26.72 -20.93
N ALA A 529 -5.03 27.77 -21.11
CA ALA A 529 -5.50 29.06 -21.61
C ALA A 529 -5.99 29.00 -23.07
N GLU A 530 -5.32 28.24 -23.95
CA GLU A 530 -5.76 28.03 -25.34
C GLU A 530 -7.09 27.27 -25.39
N ILE A 531 -7.27 26.27 -24.51
CA ILE A 531 -8.48 25.45 -24.43
C ILE A 531 -9.65 26.24 -23.84
N ALA A 532 -9.46 26.94 -22.71
CA ALA A 532 -10.47 27.84 -22.15
C ALA A 532 -10.91 28.91 -23.18
N GLY A 533 -9.96 29.43 -23.97
CA GLY A 533 -10.25 30.30 -25.11
C GLY A 533 -11.06 29.63 -26.22
N ALA A 534 -10.71 28.39 -26.60
CA ALA A 534 -11.37 27.62 -27.66
C ALA A 534 -12.80 27.18 -27.29
N PHE A 535 -13.06 26.88 -26.02
CA PHE A 535 -14.40 26.56 -25.50
C PHE A 535 -15.26 27.80 -25.20
N GLY A 536 -14.71 29.01 -25.31
CA GLY A 536 -15.45 30.25 -25.07
C GLY A 536 -15.67 30.58 -23.58
N LEU A 537 -14.92 29.93 -22.69
CA LEU A 537 -14.89 30.22 -21.25
C LEU A 537 -14.13 31.54 -20.92
N GLY A 538 -13.56 32.18 -21.95
CA GLY A 538 -12.83 33.44 -21.85
C GLY A 538 -13.70 34.70 -21.71
N ALA A 539 -13.87 35.17 -20.48
CA ALA A 539 -13.78 36.59 -20.09
C ALA A 539 -14.77 37.62 -20.71
N ASP A 540 -16.06 37.30 -20.87
CA ASP A 540 -17.10 38.30 -21.21
C ASP A 540 -18.17 38.51 -20.10
N GLN A 541 -17.90 38.05 -18.87
CA GLN A 541 -18.65 38.45 -17.65
C GLN A 541 -17.69 38.94 -16.55
N ALA A 542 -17.34 40.22 -16.60
CA ALA A 542 -16.57 40.88 -15.54
C ALA A 542 -17.47 41.18 -14.33
N GLY A 543 -17.55 40.25 -13.37
CA GLY A 543 -18.41 40.39 -12.19
C GLY A 543 -18.42 39.19 -11.23
N GLY A 544 -17.26 38.60 -10.94
CA GLY A 544 -17.04 37.45 -10.06
C GLY A 544 -15.54 37.13 -10.01
N ASP A 545 -15.12 36.20 -9.16
CA ASP A 545 -13.70 35.80 -9.04
C ASP A 545 -13.14 35.17 -10.33
N ALA A 546 -11.80 35.14 -10.43
CA ALA A 546 -11.11 34.66 -11.63
C ALA A 546 -11.31 33.14 -11.82
N PRO A 547 -11.45 32.65 -13.07
CA PRO A 547 -12.06 31.34 -13.32
C PRO A 547 -11.15 30.15 -13.03
N GLU A 548 -11.76 29.09 -12.50
CA GLU A 548 -11.22 27.73 -12.36
C GLU A 548 -11.02 27.01 -13.71
N ALA A 549 -11.60 27.55 -14.79
CA ALA A 549 -11.57 27.02 -16.15
C ALA A 549 -10.20 26.54 -16.70
N PRO A 550 -9.03 27.11 -16.33
CA PRO A 550 -7.74 26.55 -16.73
C PRO A 550 -7.44 25.21 -16.05
N GLN A 551 -7.82 25.06 -14.78
CA GLN A 551 -7.63 23.83 -14.00
C GLN A 551 -8.57 22.74 -14.53
N GLU A 552 -9.87 23.04 -14.63
CA GLU A 552 -10.88 22.14 -15.24
C GLU A 552 -10.46 21.65 -16.63
N ALA A 553 -9.89 22.53 -17.46
CA ALA A 553 -9.40 22.18 -18.80
C ALA A 553 -8.22 21.19 -18.77
N LEU A 554 -7.38 21.25 -17.74
CA LEU A 554 -6.30 20.29 -17.53
C LEU A 554 -6.82 18.97 -16.92
N ASP A 555 -7.82 19.02 -16.05
CA ASP A 555 -8.48 17.82 -15.48
C ASP A 555 -9.17 17.01 -16.58
N ILE A 556 -9.94 17.68 -17.46
CA ILE A 556 -10.59 17.07 -18.63
C ILE A 556 -9.58 16.41 -19.58
N LEU A 557 -8.35 16.92 -19.63
CA LEU A 557 -7.26 16.33 -20.43
C LEU A 557 -6.46 15.24 -19.69
N GLY A 558 -6.73 14.99 -18.40
CA GLY A 558 -5.89 14.14 -17.56
C GLY A 558 -4.45 14.66 -17.42
N MET A 559 -4.28 15.98 -17.46
CA MET A 559 -2.98 16.66 -17.34
C MET A 559 -2.66 17.12 -15.92
N ILE A 560 -3.64 17.12 -15.01
CA ILE A 560 -3.42 17.20 -13.56
C ILE A 560 -3.17 15.77 -13.07
N GLY A 561 -2.02 15.57 -12.43
CA GLY A 561 -1.48 14.25 -12.12
C GLY A 561 0.03 14.33 -11.89
N ALA A 562 0.46 13.65 -10.82
CA ALA A 562 1.73 13.82 -10.10
C ALA A 562 1.92 15.22 -9.49
N GLN A 563 2.23 15.25 -8.19
CA GLN A 563 2.48 16.46 -7.40
C GLN A 563 3.46 17.41 -8.09
N ASP A 564 3.24 18.72 -7.96
CA ASP A 564 4.31 19.69 -8.22
C ASP A 564 5.49 19.34 -7.31
N VAL A 565 6.60 18.92 -7.94
CA VAL A 565 7.80 18.47 -7.26
C VAL A 565 8.22 19.53 -6.23
N PRO A 566 8.23 19.21 -4.91
CA PRO A 566 8.72 20.14 -3.90
C PRO A 566 10.17 20.49 -4.22
N GLY A 567 10.40 21.75 -4.57
CA GLY A 567 11.70 22.20 -5.05
C GLY A 567 12.79 22.00 -3.99
N ASP A 568 13.84 21.27 -4.36
CA ASP A 568 15.15 21.26 -3.71
C ASP A 568 15.15 20.99 -2.19
N HIS A 569 14.54 19.87 -1.77
CA HIS A 569 14.85 19.22 -0.49
C HIS A 569 15.49 17.85 -0.73
N GLY A 570 16.82 17.84 -0.85
CA GLY A 570 17.60 16.62 -1.07
C GLY A 570 17.42 15.60 0.06
N GLY A 571 16.63 14.55 -0.21
CA GLY A 571 16.40 13.42 0.69
C GLY A 571 17.67 12.60 0.95
N GLN A 572 18.45 13.01 1.95
CA GLN A 572 19.54 12.19 2.47
C GLN A 572 18.97 11.01 3.27
N ARG A 573 18.97 9.81 2.67
CA ARG A 573 18.79 8.54 3.39
C ARG A 573 19.78 8.51 4.58
N HIS A 574 19.28 8.22 5.78
CA HIS A 574 20.03 8.36 7.04
C HIS A 574 21.18 7.33 7.19
N ASP A 575 22.43 7.80 7.04
CA ASP A 575 23.62 7.09 7.55
C ASP A 575 23.78 7.32 9.07
N GLY A 576 23.68 6.25 9.87
CA GLY A 576 23.77 6.34 11.33
C GLY A 576 25.21 6.22 11.89
N GLY A 577 25.72 7.27 12.57
CA GLY A 577 27.00 7.18 13.29
C GLY A 577 27.53 8.47 13.97
N LYS A 578 27.14 8.73 15.22
CA LYS A 578 27.59 9.83 16.11
C LYS A 578 29.09 9.71 16.54
N PRO A 579 29.76 10.71 17.21
CA PRO A 579 29.21 11.89 17.92
C PRO A 579 29.94 13.26 17.78
N GLY A 580 29.25 14.36 18.10
CA GLY A 580 29.86 15.67 18.38
C GLY A 580 28.84 16.82 18.52
N ASP A 581 28.62 17.28 19.76
CA ASP A 581 27.72 18.39 20.16
C ASP A 581 28.55 19.36 21.07
N PRO A 582 28.23 20.65 21.29
CA PRO A 582 27.03 21.40 20.90
C PRO A 582 27.26 22.75 20.19
N GLY A 583 26.21 23.26 19.51
CA GLY A 583 26.18 24.60 18.93
C GLY A 583 24.76 25.09 18.61
N LEU A 584 24.14 25.81 19.55
CA LEU A 584 22.87 26.51 19.38
C LEU A 584 22.81 27.38 18.10
N PHE A 585 21.66 27.40 17.41
CA PHE A 585 20.92 28.64 17.14
C PHE A 585 19.49 28.36 16.61
N TRP A 586 18.49 29.02 17.19
CA TRP A 586 17.10 29.04 16.72
C TRP A 586 16.89 30.19 15.71
N GLY A 587 15.94 30.06 14.78
CA GLY A 587 15.54 31.15 13.89
C GLY A 587 14.38 30.81 12.94
N SER A 588 13.15 31.00 13.40
CA SER A 588 11.93 31.11 12.56
C SER A 588 11.88 32.49 11.87
N PRO A 589 11.32 32.58 10.65
CA PRO A 589 9.96 33.13 10.42
C PRO A 589 9.16 32.26 9.40
N PHE A 590 7.88 32.46 9.04
CA PHE A 590 6.78 33.37 9.42
C PHE A 590 5.52 32.51 9.73
N SER A 591 4.44 32.91 10.41
CA SER A 591 4.10 34.12 11.19
C SER A 591 3.81 35.44 10.45
N GLU A 592 2.72 35.51 9.65
CA GLU A 592 1.86 36.72 9.60
C GLU A 592 0.42 36.41 9.11
N ASN A 593 -0.54 36.60 10.03
CA ASN A 593 -2.00 36.35 9.97
C ASN A 593 -2.47 34.88 9.86
#